data_AF-A0A8K0CQ95-F1
#
_entry.id   AF-A0A8K0CQ95-F1
#
_cell.length_a   1.000
_cell.length_b   1.000
_cell.length_c   1.000
_cell.angle_alpha   90.00
_cell.angle_beta   90.00
_cell.angle_gamma   90.00
#
_symmetry.space_group_name_H-M   'P 1'
#
loop_
_entity.id
_entity.type
_entity.pdbx_description
1 polymer ?
#
loop_
_entity_poly.entity_id
_entity_poly.type
_entity_poly.pdbx_seq_one_letter_code
_entity_poly.pdbx_strand_id
1 'polypeptide(L)'
;MFVLFQKSPKSYILSHRSKIEGYSRTRLPLFTSEEIRYIRGTSDFIAVNHYTTFYTVNDKTIRPPTKSPSSLTDSRTIVWQDDNWPIGVLSEFRTVPWGFRKVLKWLRDNYDDPDIYITENGFAENIQNLHDKKRIDYIISYLSSLLDAIYEDGVK
;
A
#
# COMPACT_ATOMS: atom_id res chain seq x y z
N MET A 1 -7.20 -9.83 8.44
CA MET A 1 -6.05 -8.91 8.71
C MET A 1 -4.75 -9.51 8.20
N PHE A 2 -3.91 -8.69 7.55
CA PHE A 2 -2.67 -9.06 6.85
C PHE A 2 -1.60 -9.63 7.80
N VAL A 3 -1.72 -10.90 8.17
CA VAL A 3 -0.60 -11.60 8.80
C VAL A 3 0.34 -11.99 7.67
N LEU A 4 1.41 -11.21 7.50
CA LEU A 4 2.56 -11.62 6.70
C LEU A 4 2.98 -13.00 7.19
N PHE A 5 2.70 -14.03 6.39
CA PHE A 5 3.01 -15.41 6.73
C PHE A 5 4.49 -15.51 7.12
N GLN A 6 4.74 -15.94 8.36
CA GLN A 6 6.07 -16.07 8.95
C GLN A 6 7.05 -16.93 8.14
N LYS A 7 6.55 -17.69 7.15
CA LYS A 7 7.34 -18.55 6.26
C LYS A 7 7.26 -18.10 4.80
N SER A 8 7.12 -16.81 4.56
CA SER A 8 7.30 -16.24 3.22
C SER A 8 8.80 -16.02 2.95
N PRO A 9 9.26 -16.05 1.68
CA PRO A 9 10.63 -15.69 1.33
C PRO A 9 11.09 -14.33 1.92
N LYS A 10 10.13 -13.42 2.13
CA LYS A 10 10.36 -12.09 2.73
C LYS A 10 10.81 -12.16 4.20
N SER A 11 10.26 -13.08 5.01
CA SER A 11 10.67 -13.22 6.42
C SER A 11 12.08 -13.76 6.57
N TYR A 12 12.50 -14.65 5.66
CA TYR A 12 13.87 -15.17 5.61
C TYR A 12 14.88 -14.06 5.28
N ILE A 13 14.57 -13.21 4.29
CA ILE A 13 15.42 -12.08 3.90
C ILE A 13 15.66 -11.13 5.09
N LEU A 14 14.59 -10.75 5.81
CA LEU A 14 14.72 -9.78 6.91
C LEU A 14 15.44 -10.36 8.14
N SER A 15 15.26 -11.65 8.40
CA SER A 15 16.00 -12.37 9.44
C SER A 15 17.49 -12.44 9.14
N HIS A 16 17.85 -12.75 7.88
CA HIS A 16 19.24 -12.76 7.44
C HIS A 16 19.89 -11.37 7.54
N ARG A 17 19.18 -10.32 7.15
CA ARG A 17 19.66 -8.93 7.27
C ARG A 17 19.89 -8.51 8.70
N SER A 18 18.94 -8.79 9.59
CA SER A 18 19.07 -8.49 11.02
C SER A 18 20.33 -9.14 11.61
N LYS A 19 20.64 -10.37 11.21
CA LYS A 19 21.87 -11.07 11.62
C LYS A 19 23.14 -10.38 11.11
N ILE A 20 23.18 -9.99 9.84
CA ILE A 20 24.34 -9.27 9.26
C ILE A 20 24.53 -7.89 9.90
N GLU A 21 23.44 -7.24 10.28
CA GLU A 21 23.44 -5.94 10.97
C GLU A 21 23.76 -6.06 12.48
N GLY A 22 24.05 -7.27 12.98
CA GLY A 22 24.51 -7.50 14.36
C GLY A 22 23.40 -7.63 15.39
N TYR A 23 22.13 -7.74 14.96
CA TYR A 23 21.03 -7.99 15.89
C TYR A 23 21.04 -9.45 16.36
N SER A 24 20.88 -9.65 17.67
CA SER A 24 20.75 -10.99 18.29
C SER A 24 19.43 -11.69 17.97
N ARG A 25 18.44 -10.95 17.48
CA ARG A 25 17.12 -11.43 17.03
C ARG A 25 16.68 -10.69 15.78
N THR A 26 15.77 -11.27 15.02
CA THR A 26 15.20 -10.60 13.85
C THR A 26 14.41 -9.34 14.26
N ARG A 27 14.50 -8.29 13.44
CA ARG A 27 13.71 -7.06 13.59
C ARG A 27 12.23 -7.27 13.25
N LEU A 28 11.88 -8.36 12.55
CA LEU A 28 10.50 -8.74 12.25
C LEU A 28 9.98 -9.70 13.33
N PRO A 29 9.00 -9.31 14.17
CA PRO A 29 8.43 -10.21 15.16
C PRO A 29 7.86 -11.48 14.54
N LEU A 30 7.95 -12.55 15.30
CA LEU A 30 7.47 -13.86 14.91
C LEU A 30 6.23 -14.20 15.75
N PHE A 31 5.10 -14.46 15.09
CA PHE A 31 3.94 -15.09 15.71
C PHE A 31 4.19 -16.56 16.10
N THR A 32 3.46 -17.07 17.08
CA THR A 32 3.38 -18.50 17.33
C THR A 32 2.39 -19.15 16.38
N SER A 33 2.39 -20.48 16.29
CA SER A 33 1.38 -21.20 15.51
C SER A 33 -0.04 -20.98 16.06
N GLU A 34 -0.17 -20.74 17.37
CA GLU A 34 -1.43 -20.40 18.01
C GLU A 34 -1.91 -19.01 17.64
N GLU A 35 -1.04 -18.00 17.71
CA GLU A 35 -1.35 -16.63 17.29
C GLU A 35 -1.72 -16.55 15.80
N ILE A 36 -1.03 -17.28 14.93
CA ILE A 36 -1.42 -17.36 13.51
C ILE A 36 -2.84 -17.90 13.35
N ARG A 37 -3.19 -18.98 14.06
CA ARG A 37 -4.54 -19.54 14.01
C ARG A 37 -5.57 -18.56 14.56
N TYR A 38 -5.24 -17.86 15.63
CA TYR A 38 -6.11 -16.89 16.27
C TYR A 38 -6.42 -15.68 15.36
N ILE A 39 -5.43 -15.14 14.65
CA ILE A 39 -5.60 -13.92 13.83
C ILE A 39 -6.15 -14.24 12.43
N ARG A 40 -5.96 -15.48 11.93
CA ARG A 40 -6.46 -15.85 10.60
C ARG A 40 -7.99 -15.80 10.58
N GLY A 41 -8.54 -15.07 9.62
CA GLY A 41 -9.99 -14.97 9.43
C GLY A 41 -10.70 -13.98 10.37
N THR A 42 -9.97 -13.14 11.11
CA THR A 42 -10.57 -12.14 12.02
C THR A 42 -11.01 -10.85 11.31
N SER A 43 -11.54 -10.95 10.09
CA SER A 43 -11.98 -9.80 9.29
C SER A 43 -13.15 -10.24 8.43
N ASP A 44 -14.29 -9.58 8.56
CA ASP A 44 -15.47 -9.88 7.75
C ASP A 44 -15.39 -9.23 6.35
N PHE A 45 -14.64 -8.13 6.24
CA PHE A 45 -14.37 -7.38 5.00
C PHE A 45 -12.99 -6.70 5.06
N ILE A 46 -12.56 -6.05 3.98
CA ILE A 46 -11.37 -5.20 3.96
C ILE A 46 -11.76 -3.72 3.86
N ALA A 47 -11.38 -2.93 4.87
CA ALA A 47 -11.47 -1.48 4.83
C ALA A 47 -10.23 -0.86 4.17
N VAL A 48 -10.42 0.01 3.18
CA VAL A 48 -9.35 0.62 2.39
C VAL A 48 -9.40 2.14 2.48
N ASN A 49 -8.28 2.73 2.89
CA ASN A 49 -7.98 4.14 2.71
C ASN A 49 -6.99 4.27 1.55
N HIS A 50 -7.38 4.95 0.48
CA HIS A 50 -6.51 5.11 -0.70
C HIS A 50 -6.58 6.53 -1.24
N TYR A 51 -5.41 7.11 -1.51
CA TYR A 51 -5.28 8.50 -1.93
C TYR A 51 -4.42 8.69 -3.17
N THR A 52 -3.31 7.96 -3.31
CA THR A 52 -2.31 8.17 -4.37
C THR A 52 -1.54 6.89 -4.69
N THR A 53 -0.62 6.96 -5.64
CA THR A 53 0.21 5.84 -6.10
C THR A 53 1.64 6.31 -6.30
N PHE A 54 2.58 5.37 -6.18
CA PHE A 54 4.00 5.56 -6.44
C PHE A 54 4.46 4.53 -7.48
N TYR A 55 5.36 4.95 -8.37
CA TYR A 55 6.22 4.02 -9.08
C TYR A 55 7.25 3.43 -8.14
N THR A 56 7.73 2.24 -8.47
CA THR A 56 8.78 1.58 -7.70
C THR A 56 9.68 0.70 -8.55
N VAL A 57 10.96 0.64 -8.18
CA VAL A 57 11.97 -0.26 -8.76
C VAL A 57 12.84 -0.83 -7.66
N ASN A 58 13.48 -1.96 -7.97
CA ASN A 58 14.47 -2.57 -7.08
C ASN A 58 15.68 -1.64 -6.91
N ASP A 59 15.96 -1.27 -5.66
CA ASP A 59 17.17 -0.56 -5.29
C ASP A 59 18.34 -1.55 -5.10
N LYS A 60 19.22 -1.56 -6.11
CA LYS A 60 20.44 -2.39 -6.10
C LYS A 60 21.58 -1.78 -5.28
N THR A 61 21.44 -0.54 -4.82
CA THR A 61 22.48 0.20 -4.07
C THR A 61 22.44 -0.11 -2.58
N ILE A 62 21.28 -0.46 -2.03
CA ILE A 62 21.13 -0.86 -0.63
C ILE A 62 21.79 -2.23 -0.42
N ARG A 63 22.90 -2.22 0.34
CA ARG A 63 23.64 -3.41 0.75
C ARG A 63 23.69 -3.51 2.28
N PRO A 64 23.26 -4.63 2.88
CA PRO A 64 23.50 -4.91 4.29
C PRO A 64 25.01 -5.09 4.58
N PRO A 65 25.50 -4.73 5.78
CA PRO A 65 24.76 -4.07 6.85
C PRO A 65 24.51 -2.59 6.52
N THR A 66 23.27 -2.12 6.74
CA THR A 66 22.96 -0.69 6.62
C THR A 66 23.23 0.01 7.94
N LYS A 67 23.80 1.23 7.91
CA LYS A 67 24.03 2.02 9.13
C LYS A 67 22.75 2.43 9.86
N SER A 68 21.63 2.52 9.14
CA SER A 68 20.32 2.89 9.69
C SER A 68 19.24 1.95 9.12
N PRO A 69 19.06 0.76 9.71
CA PRO A 69 18.03 -0.18 9.27
C PRO A 69 16.62 0.40 9.50
N SER A 70 15.79 0.32 8.46
CA SER A 70 14.41 0.83 8.43
C SER A 70 13.56 0.04 7.45
N SER A 71 12.23 0.18 7.54
CA SER A 71 11.29 -0.44 6.59
C SER A 71 11.60 -0.08 5.13
N LEU A 72 12.03 1.15 4.86
CA LEU A 72 12.47 1.59 3.53
C LEU A 72 13.70 0.82 3.08
N THR A 73 14.75 0.75 3.91
CA THR A 73 15.95 -0.02 3.55
C THR A 73 15.67 -1.52 3.41
N ASP A 74 14.70 -2.05 4.15
CA ASP A 74 14.31 -3.46 4.11
C ASP A 74 13.51 -3.81 2.86
N SER A 75 12.65 -2.90 2.40
CA SER A 75 11.88 -3.03 1.15
C SER A 75 12.76 -3.11 -0.08
N ARG A 76 13.97 -2.50 -0.03
CA ARG A 76 14.92 -2.42 -1.15
C ARG A 76 14.29 -1.85 -2.41
N THR A 77 13.49 -0.81 -2.24
CA THR A 77 12.84 -0.13 -3.34
C THR A 77 13.16 1.34 -3.33
N ILE A 78 13.39 1.88 -4.53
CA ILE A 78 13.24 3.31 -4.78
C ILE A 78 11.79 3.54 -5.18
N VAL A 79 11.17 4.56 -4.60
CA VAL A 79 9.80 4.99 -4.94
C VAL A 79 9.83 6.43 -5.41
N TRP A 80 8.99 6.74 -6.40
CA TRP A 80 8.83 8.10 -6.91
C TRP A 80 7.44 8.30 -7.53
N GLN A 81 7.10 9.55 -7.83
CA GLN A 81 5.88 9.90 -8.53
C GLN A 81 6.23 10.64 -9.82
N ASP A 82 5.37 10.55 -10.82
CA ASP A 82 5.53 11.34 -12.04
C ASP A 82 5.26 12.82 -11.75
N ASP A 83 6.18 13.69 -12.15
CA ASP A 83 6.05 15.13 -11.93
C ASP A 83 4.88 15.74 -12.71
N ASN A 84 4.40 15.06 -13.76
CA ASN A 84 3.26 15.48 -14.55
C ASN A 84 1.91 15.08 -13.93
N TRP A 85 1.88 14.24 -12.89
CA TRP A 85 0.61 13.89 -12.26
C TRP A 85 0.01 15.09 -11.51
N PRO A 86 -1.31 15.33 -11.63
CA PRO A 86 -1.96 16.47 -10.98
C PRO A 86 -1.76 16.45 -9.47
N ILE A 87 -1.55 17.64 -8.90
CA ILE A 87 -1.34 17.85 -7.46
C ILE A 87 -2.35 18.85 -6.88
N GLY A 88 -2.70 18.61 -5.61
CA GLY A 88 -3.42 19.56 -4.76
C GLY A 88 -2.44 20.43 -3.96
N VAL A 89 -2.84 20.78 -2.74
CA VAL A 89 -1.96 21.53 -1.81
C VAL A 89 -0.88 20.64 -1.18
N LEU A 90 -1.05 19.32 -1.23
CA LEU A 90 -0.08 18.34 -0.76
C LEU A 90 0.52 17.62 -1.98
N SER A 91 1.81 17.80 -2.23
CA SER A 91 2.48 17.28 -3.42
C SER A 91 2.67 15.76 -3.39
N GLU A 92 2.64 15.16 -2.21
CA GLU A 92 2.74 13.71 -1.99
C GLU A 92 1.47 12.97 -2.41
N PHE A 93 0.32 13.66 -2.45
CA PHE A 93 -1.00 13.11 -2.79
C PHE A 93 -1.40 13.43 -4.23
N ARG A 94 -0.63 12.93 -5.19
CA ARG A 94 -0.92 13.10 -6.61
C ARG A 94 -2.15 12.30 -7.05
N THR A 95 -2.88 12.83 -8.03
CA THR A 95 -4.09 12.21 -8.60
C THR A 95 -3.73 11.05 -9.54
N VAL A 96 -3.97 9.81 -9.12
CA VAL A 96 -3.62 8.59 -9.87
C VAL A 96 -4.76 7.55 -9.82
N PRO A 97 -5.89 7.81 -10.50
CA PRO A 97 -7.11 7.01 -10.37
C PRO A 97 -6.94 5.56 -10.86
N TRP A 98 -6.14 5.33 -11.91
CA TRP A 98 -5.85 3.97 -12.38
C TRP A 98 -5.07 3.14 -11.35
N GLY A 99 -4.32 3.79 -10.45
CA GLY A 99 -3.62 3.12 -9.36
C GLY A 99 -4.58 2.56 -8.32
N PHE A 100 -5.68 3.29 -8.07
CA PHE A 100 -6.77 2.85 -7.21
C PHE A 100 -7.41 1.56 -7.72
N ARG A 101 -7.81 1.53 -9.01
CA ARG A 101 -8.34 0.32 -9.66
C ARG A 101 -7.40 -0.88 -9.52
N LYS A 102 -6.08 -0.66 -9.73
CA LYS A 102 -5.07 -1.72 -9.58
C LYS A 102 -4.98 -2.27 -8.16
N VAL A 103 -5.05 -1.43 -7.14
CA VAL A 103 -5.02 -1.87 -5.74
C VAL A 103 -6.26 -2.68 -5.40
N LEU A 104 -7.45 -2.25 -5.81
CA LEU A 104 -8.70 -2.98 -5.58
C LEU A 104 -8.69 -4.36 -6.25
N LYS A 105 -8.26 -4.43 -7.51
CA LYS A 105 -8.06 -5.69 -8.22
C LYS A 105 -7.03 -6.59 -7.52
N TRP A 106 -5.91 -6.01 -7.07
CA TRP A 106 -4.89 -6.77 -6.35
C TRP A 106 -5.41 -7.34 -5.03
N LEU A 107 -6.22 -6.58 -4.29
CA LEU A 107 -6.87 -7.07 -3.06
C LEU A 107 -7.81 -8.23 -3.37
N ARG A 108 -8.64 -8.11 -4.40
CA ARG A 108 -9.50 -9.21 -4.88
C ARG A 108 -8.70 -10.48 -5.16
N ASP A 109 -7.64 -10.35 -5.97
CA ASP A 109 -6.86 -11.49 -6.46
C ASP A 109 -6.00 -12.16 -5.38
N ASN A 110 -5.70 -11.47 -4.27
CA ASN A 110 -4.75 -11.95 -3.25
C ASN A 110 -5.38 -12.23 -1.88
N TYR A 111 -6.66 -11.87 -1.67
CA TYR A 111 -7.36 -12.02 -0.39
C TYR A 111 -8.67 -12.79 -0.49
N ASP A 112 -8.76 -13.71 -1.47
CA ASP A 112 -9.91 -14.58 -1.66
C ASP A 112 -11.21 -13.82 -1.97
N ASP A 113 -11.10 -12.81 -2.86
CA ASP A 113 -12.25 -12.01 -3.33
C ASP A 113 -13.13 -11.46 -2.17
N PRO A 114 -12.55 -10.70 -1.22
CA PRO A 114 -13.28 -10.22 -0.05
C PRO A 114 -14.19 -9.05 -0.42
N ASP A 115 -15.21 -8.78 0.40
CA ASP A 115 -15.94 -7.51 0.34
C ASP A 115 -14.99 -6.34 0.68
N ILE A 116 -14.99 -5.29 -0.15
CA ILE A 116 -14.11 -4.13 0.03
C ILE A 116 -14.92 -2.87 0.32
N TYR A 117 -14.60 -2.21 1.43
CA TYR A 117 -15.18 -0.92 1.80
C TYR A 117 -14.14 0.19 1.69
N ILE A 118 -14.41 1.19 0.85
CA ILE A 118 -13.58 2.39 0.76
C ILE A 118 -13.95 3.31 1.93
N THR A 119 -13.14 3.29 2.98
CA THR A 119 -13.38 4.07 4.19
C THR A 119 -12.81 5.48 4.08
N GLU A 120 -11.78 5.68 3.26
CA GLU A 120 -11.30 7.02 2.91
C GLU A 120 -10.79 7.12 1.47
N ASN A 121 -11.21 8.20 0.80
CA ASN A 121 -10.68 8.67 -0.46
C ASN A 121 -10.91 10.18 -0.55
N GLY A 122 -9.92 10.96 -0.99
CA GLY A 122 -10.08 12.40 -1.01
C GLY A 122 -8.90 13.18 -1.58
N PHE A 123 -9.12 14.49 -1.69
CA PHE A 123 -8.16 15.42 -2.27
C PHE A 123 -8.07 16.67 -1.40
N ALA A 124 -6.86 17.01 -0.97
CA ALA A 124 -6.59 18.20 -0.20
C ALA A 124 -6.55 19.44 -1.11
N GLU A 125 -7.36 20.44 -0.79
CA GLU A 125 -7.47 21.71 -1.50
C GLU A 125 -7.37 22.88 -0.51
N ASN A 126 -7.02 24.07 -1.00
CA ASN A 126 -7.05 25.29 -0.18
C ASN A 126 -8.47 25.58 0.30
N ILE A 127 -8.66 25.68 1.62
CA ILE A 127 -9.94 25.98 2.28
C ILE A 127 -10.60 27.29 1.84
N GLN A 128 -9.82 28.25 1.32
CA GLN A 128 -10.36 29.51 0.80
C GLN A 128 -10.92 29.38 -0.62
N ASN A 129 -10.60 28.29 -1.32
CA ASN A 129 -11.11 28.05 -2.66
C ASN A 129 -12.43 27.26 -2.61
N LEU A 130 -13.56 27.97 -2.64
CA LEU A 130 -14.88 27.36 -2.73
C LEU A 130 -15.22 26.83 -4.15
N HIS A 131 -14.42 27.18 -5.16
CA HIS A 131 -14.53 26.68 -6.52
C HIS A 131 -13.42 25.65 -6.80
N ASP A 132 -13.58 24.50 -6.15
CA ASP A 132 -12.62 23.42 -6.00
C ASP A 132 -12.64 22.41 -7.16
N LYS A 133 -12.51 22.91 -8.39
CA LYS A 133 -12.55 22.09 -9.61
C LYS A 133 -11.60 20.88 -9.57
N LYS A 134 -10.40 21.02 -9.01
CA LYS A 134 -9.43 19.91 -8.89
C LYS A 134 -9.96 18.77 -8.01
N ARG A 135 -10.62 19.09 -6.89
CA ARG A 135 -11.25 18.10 -6.01
C ARG A 135 -12.41 17.40 -6.70
N ILE A 136 -13.22 18.15 -7.46
CA ILE A 136 -14.30 17.58 -8.28
C ILE A 136 -13.72 16.60 -9.32
N ASP A 137 -12.72 17.02 -10.09
CA ASP A 137 -12.08 16.20 -11.12
C ASP A 137 -11.41 14.94 -10.50
N TYR A 138 -10.80 15.06 -9.31
CA TYR A 138 -10.29 13.92 -8.53
C TYR A 138 -11.39 12.91 -8.22
N ILE A 139 -12.47 13.36 -7.57
CA ILE A 139 -13.57 12.48 -7.13
C ILE A 139 -14.20 11.77 -8.32
N ILE A 140 -14.48 12.50 -9.41
CA ILE A 140 -15.03 11.90 -10.64
C ILE A 140 -14.10 10.81 -11.18
N SER A 141 -12.80 11.09 -11.28
CA SER A 141 -11.84 10.14 -11.84
C SER A 141 -11.67 8.88 -10.98
N TYR A 142 -11.66 9.01 -9.64
CA TYR A 142 -11.55 7.87 -8.71
C TYR A 142 -12.84 7.06 -8.65
N LEU A 143 -14.02 7.71 -8.68
CA LEU A 143 -15.30 7.01 -8.80
C LEU A 143 -15.41 6.27 -10.13
N SER A 144 -14.95 6.85 -11.24
CA SER A 144 -14.89 6.14 -12.53
C SER A 144 -14.00 4.91 -12.44
N SER A 145 -12.80 5.03 -11.84
CA SER A 145 -11.91 3.88 -11.65
C SER A 145 -12.44 2.82 -10.68
N LEU A 146 -13.29 3.23 -9.72
CA LEU A 146 -14.02 2.30 -8.85
C LEU A 146 -15.10 1.54 -9.63
N LEU A 147 -15.89 2.23 -10.45
CA LEU A 147 -16.91 1.59 -11.30
C LEU A 147 -16.27 0.60 -12.26
N ASP A 148 -15.15 0.96 -12.87
CA ASP A 148 -14.34 0.05 -13.68
C ASP A 148 -13.87 -1.19 -12.88
N ALA A 149 -13.39 -1.00 -11.64
CA ALA A 149 -12.99 -2.12 -10.79
C ALA A 149 -14.18 -3.07 -10.50
N ILE A 150 -15.38 -2.51 -10.29
CA ILE A 150 -16.59 -3.29 -10.02
C ILE A 150 -17.06 -4.01 -11.28
N TYR A 151 -17.29 -3.29 -12.38
CA TYR A 151 -17.97 -3.82 -13.56
C TYR A 151 -17.06 -4.54 -14.55
N GLU A 152 -15.79 -4.16 -14.65
CA GLU A 152 -14.85 -4.79 -15.59
C GLU A 152 -13.94 -5.81 -14.90
N ASP A 153 -13.53 -5.54 -13.66
CA ASP A 153 -12.64 -6.43 -12.93
C ASP A 153 -13.39 -7.37 -11.97
N GLY A 154 -14.65 -7.10 -11.61
CA GLY A 154 -15.44 -7.94 -10.70
C GLY A 154 -15.06 -7.80 -9.22
N VAL A 155 -14.55 -6.63 -8.82
CA VAL A 155 -14.35 -6.28 -7.41
C VAL A 155 -15.71 -6.07 -6.73
N LYS A 156 -15.85 -6.54 -5.48
CA LYS A 156 -17.07 -6.43 -4.67
C LYS A 156 -16.92 -5.43 -3.53
#